data_AF-A0A183CP81-F1
#
_entry.id   AF-A0A183CP81-F1
#
_cell.length_a   1.000
_cell.length_b   1.000
_cell.length_c   1.000
_cell.angle_alpha   90.00
_cell.angle_beta   90.00
_cell.angle_gamma   90.00
#
_symmetry.space_group_name_H-M   'P 1'
#
loop_
_entity.id
_entity.type
_entity.pdbx_description
1 polymer ?
#
loop_
_entity_poly.entity_id
_entity_poly.type
_entity_poly.pdbx_seq_one_letter_code
_entity_poly.pdbx_strand_id
1 'polypeptide(L)'
;MIHENDYYTKNGEFRIDKEGSATMLNCLMYKLCYHRFGAVHTEHGRPTGYDRVRHAEIGNKNFDLRHLEEAYTSEHWIVRVFRVLKPSNRR
;
A
#
# COMPACT_ATOMS: atom_id res chain seq x y z
N MET A 1 1.95 1.25 21.61
CA MET A 1 2.71 2.47 21.24
C MET A 1 3.34 2.20 19.89
N ILE A 2 3.62 3.23 19.07
CA ILE A 2 4.29 3.05 17.79
C ILE A 2 5.81 2.95 18.05
N HIS A 3 6.46 1.95 17.46
CA HIS A 3 7.91 1.81 17.50
C HIS A 3 8.47 1.89 16.07
N GLU A 4 9.33 2.87 15.82
CA GLU A 4 9.86 3.15 14.48
C GLU A 4 10.63 1.94 13.92
N ASN A 5 11.41 1.27 14.78
CA ASN A 5 12.19 0.08 14.44
C ASN A 5 11.35 -1.07 13.86
N ASP A 6 10.06 -1.17 14.23
CA ASP A 6 9.18 -2.22 13.72
C ASP A 6 8.90 -2.08 12.21
N TYR A 7 9.12 -0.89 11.64
CA TYR A 7 8.91 -0.61 10.22
C TYR A 7 10.10 -0.99 9.35
N TYR A 8 11.28 -1.20 9.93
CA TYR A 8 12.50 -1.59 9.20
C TYR A 8 12.61 -3.11 9.06
N THR A 9 13.37 -3.56 8.05
CA THR A 9 13.78 -4.96 7.94
C THR A 9 14.73 -5.34 9.07
N LYS A 10 15.03 -6.63 9.24
CA LYS A 10 16.04 -7.11 10.21
C LYS A 10 17.43 -6.50 9.99
N ASN A 11 17.70 -6.06 8.75
CA ASN A 11 18.97 -5.44 8.37
C ASN A 11 18.92 -3.90 8.51
N GLY A 12 17.82 -3.33 9.01
CA GLY A 12 17.66 -1.89 9.19
C GLY A 12 17.23 -1.13 7.92
N GLU A 13 16.74 -1.82 6.89
CA GLU A 13 16.35 -1.19 5.62
C GLU A 13 14.86 -0.79 5.63
N PHE A 14 14.52 0.30 4.94
CA PHE A 14 13.14 0.75 4.76
C PHE A 14 12.60 0.29 3.40
N ARG A 15 11.93 -0.88 3.38
CA ARG A 15 11.51 -1.55 2.13
C ARG A 15 10.01 -1.70 2.00
N ILE A 16 9.53 -1.62 0.76
CA ILE A 16 8.11 -1.77 0.38
C ILE A 16 7.84 -3.01 -0.47
N ASP A 17 8.90 -3.73 -0.83
CA ASP A 17 8.82 -5.02 -1.52
C ASP A 17 8.58 -6.17 -0.53
N LYS A 18 8.71 -7.41 -1.02
CA LYS A 18 8.44 -8.65 -0.25
C LYS A 18 9.33 -8.84 0.98
N GLU A 19 10.47 -8.16 1.06
CA GLU A 19 11.37 -8.22 2.22
C GLU A 19 11.08 -7.10 3.23
N GLY A 20 10.13 -6.21 2.93
CA GLY A 20 9.63 -5.21 3.86
C GLY A 20 9.06 -5.85 5.14
N SER A 21 9.14 -5.12 6.25
CA SER A 21 8.62 -5.59 7.53
C SER A 21 7.11 -5.85 7.47
N ALA A 22 6.64 -6.81 8.27
CA ALA A 22 5.20 -7.08 8.37
C ALA A 22 4.42 -5.84 8.82
N THR A 23 5.00 -5.01 9.68
CA THR A 23 4.42 -3.74 10.13
C THR A 23 4.29 -2.74 8.98
N MET A 24 5.32 -2.59 8.15
CA MET A 24 5.27 -1.72 6.95
C MET A 24 4.18 -2.17 5.99
N LEU A 25 4.22 -3.44 5.58
CA LEU A 25 3.31 -3.98 4.55
C LEU A 25 1.85 -4.09 5.02
N ASN A 26 1.59 -3.99 6.32
CA ASN A 26 0.25 -3.99 6.90
C ASN A 26 -0.24 -2.64 7.40
N CYS A 27 0.61 -1.61 7.44
CA CYS A 27 0.21 -0.30 7.94
C CYS A 27 -0.86 0.33 7.05
N LEU A 28 -1.64 1.23 7.64
CA LEU A 28 -2.73 1.89 6.93
C LEU A 28 -2.21 2.68 5.72
N MET A 29 -1.09 3.41 5.88
CA MET A 29 -0.52 4.21 4.80
C MET A 29 -0.16 3.36 3.57
N TYR A 30 0.56 2.25 3.77
CA TYR A 30 0.90 1.32 2.68
C TYR A 30 -0.37 0.83 1.96
N LYS A 31 -1.39 0.42 2.73
CA LYS A 31 -2.65 -0.08 2.17
C LYS A 31 -3.40 0.99 1.38
N LEU A 32 -3.40 2.24 1.83
CA LEU A 32 -4.08 3.32 1.09
C LEU A 32 -3.31 3.72 -0.17
N CYS A 33 -1.99 3.90 -0.08
CA CYS A 33 -1.19 4.27 -1.25
C CYS A 33 -1.22 3.20 -2.34
N TYR A 34 -1.15 1.92 -1.98
CA TYR A 34 -1.06 0.80 -2.94
C TYR A 34 -2.37 0.05 -3.18
N HIS A 35 -3.52 0.53 -2.71
CA HIS A 35 -4.80 -0.14 -2.98
C HIS A 35 -5.01 -0.32 -4.49
N ARG A 36 -5.23 -1.55 -4.97
CA ARG A 36 -5.36 -1.92 -6.41
C ARG A 36 -4.14 -1.64 -7.29
N PHE A 37 -3.03 -1.14 -6.73
CA PHE A 37 -1.82 -0.82 -7.49
C PHE A 37 -1.11 -2.05 -8.04
N GLY A 38 -1.27 -3.23 -7.40
CA GLY A 38 -0.63 -4.48 -7.79
C GLY A 38 -0.94 -4.97 -9.22
N ALA A 39 -2.03 -4.48 -9.84
CA ALA A 39 -2.42 -4.80 -11.22
C ALA A 39 -2.01 -3.72 -12.25
N VAL A 40 -1.46 -2.58 -11.80
CA VAL A 40 -1.13 -1.44 -12.66
C VAL A 40 0.25 -1.65 -13.31
N HIS A 41 0.34 -1.41 -14.62
CA HIS A 41 1.62 -1.29 -15.31
C HIS A 41 2.04 0.18 -15.32
N THR A 42 3.09 0.51 -14.58
CA THR A 42 3.60 1.88 -14.45
C THR A 42 4.79 2.18 -15.36
N GLU A 43 5.52 1.14 -15.78
CA GLU A 43 6.73 1.25 -16.60
C GLU A 43 6.85 0.05 -17.54
N HIS A 44 7.22 0.32 -18.80
CA HIS A 44 7.41 -0.72 -19.80
C HIS A 44 8.62 -1.60 -19.44
N GLY A 45 8.48 -2.93 -19.57
CA GLY A 45 9.53 -3.89 -19.21
C GLY A 45 9.68 -4.15 -17.70
N ARG A 46 8.84 -3.54 -16.85
CA ARG A 46 8.76 -3.81 -15.41
C ARG A 46 7.52 -4.64 -15.08
N PRO A 47 7.53 -5.41 -13.97
CA PRO A 47 6.34 -6.12 -13.50
C PRO A 47 5.21 -5.14 -13.11
N THR A 48 3.99 -5.64 -12.99
CA THR A 48 2.88 -4.86 -12.42
C THR A 48 3.14 -4.47 -10.97
N GLY A 49 2.56 -3.36 -10.52
CA GLY A 49 2.76 -2.86 -9.15
C GLY A 49 4.19 -2.42 -8.89
N TYR A 50 4.89 -1.94 -9.92
CA TYR A 50 6.23 -1.39 -9.79
C TYR A 50 6.16 0.09 -9.38
N ASP A 51 6.72 0.42 -8.22
CA ASP A 51 6.86 1.79 -7.75
C ASP A 51 8.10 2.42 -8.37
N ARG A 52 7.89 3.43 -9.22
CA ARG A 52 8.96 4.11 -9.97
C ARG A 52 9.84 5.01 -9.11
N VAL A 53 9.32 5.49 -7.97
CA VAL A 53 10.07 6.36 -7.06
C VAL A 53 10.95 5.52 -6.13
N ARG A 54 10.44 4.36 -5.69
CA ARG A 54 11.18 3.41 -4.84
C ARG A 54 11.99 2.39 -5.61
N HIS A 55 11.81 2.32 -6.93
CA HIS A 55 12.46 1.34 -7.83
C HIS A 55 12.25 -0.12 -7.37
N ALA A 56 11.03 -0.45 -6.93
CA ALA A 56 10.73 -1.75 -6.35
C ALA A 56 9.32 -2.24 -6.72
N GLU A 57 9.17 -3.55 -6.88
CA GLU A 57 7.86 -4.20 -6.95
C GLU A 57 7.26 -4.29 -5.55
N ILE A 58 6.01 -3.86 -5.37
CA ILE A 58 5.36 -3.87 -4.06
C ILE A 58 5.22 -5.29 -3.49
N GLY A 59 5.39 -5.44 -2.17
CA GLY A 59 5.38 -6.73 -1.49
C GLY A 59 4.01 -7.39 -1.47
N ASN A 60 2.97 -6.61 -1.13
CA ASN A 60 1.58 -7.05 -1.07
C ASN A 60 0.78 -6.48 -2.24
N LYS A 61 0.48 -7.31 -3.25
CA LYS A 61 -0.29 -6.93 -4.44
C LYS A 61 -1.80 -7.03 -4.27
N ASN A 62 -2.26 -7.96 -3.45
CA ASN A 62 -3.68 -8.31 -3.31
C ASN A 62 -4.11 -8.12 -1.87
N PHE A 63 -4.89 -7.08 -1.60
CA PHE A 63 -5.51 -6.84 -0.30
C PHE A 63 -6.72 -5.91 -0.46
N ASP A 64 -7.67 -6.06 0.46
CA ASP A 64 -8.89 -5.26 0.50
C ASP A 64 -8.94 -4.35 1.74
N LEU A 65 -9.61 -3.22 1.57
CA LEU A 65 -9.89 -2.29 2.65
C LEU A 65 -11.23 -2.68 3.31
N ARG A 66 -11.24 -2.85 4.63
CA ARG A 66 -12.44 -3.28 5.37
C ARG A 66 -13.36 -2.13 5.80
N HIS A 67 -12.77 -1.00 6.17
CA HIS A 67 -13.48 0.14 6.78
C HIS A 67 -13.37 1.42 5.95
N LEU A 68 -12.76 1.33 4.78
CA LEU A 68 -12.50 2.43 3.87
C LEU A 68 -12.85 1.98 2.46
N GLU A 69 -13.37 2.89 1.66
CA GLU A 69 -13.55 2.69 0.23
C GLU A 69 -12.89 3.83 -0.53
N GLU A 70 -12.41 3.53 -1.74
CA GLU A 70 -11.86 4.54 -2.63
C GLU A 70 -12.98 5.44 -3.15
N ALA A 71 -12.92 6.73 -2.82
CA ALA A 71 -13.89 7.74 -3.25
C ALA A 71 -13.44 8.46 -4.52
N TYR A 72 -12.14 8.66 -4.69
CA TYR A 72 -11.54 9.30 -5.86
C TYR A 72 -10.06 8.95 -5.99
N THR A 73 -9.58 8.78 -7.21
CA THR A 73 -8.15 8.71 -7.55
C THR A 73 -7.91 9.61 -8.76
N SER A 74 -6.91 10.50 -8.68
CA SER A 74 -6.50 11.37 -9.78
C SER A 74 -5.98 10.56 -10.97
N GLU A 75 -6.03 11.11 -12.18
CA GLU A 75 -5.60 10.44 -13.42
C GLU A 75 -4.21 9.81 -13.34
N HIS A 76 -3.23 10.55 -12.80
CA HIS A 76 -1.85 10.08 -12.65
C HIS A 76 -1.54 9.50 -11.25
N TRP A 77 -2.57 9.20 -10.46
CA TRP A 77 -2.46 8.53 -9.15
C TRP A 77 -1.60 9.29 -8.11
N ILE A 78 -1.44 10.61 -8.28
CA ILE A 78 -0.74 11.47 -7.33
C ILE A 78 -1.60 11.69 -6.07
N VAL A 79 -2.93 11.80 -6.25
CA VAL A 79 -3.87 12.02 -5.15
C VAL A 79 -4.90 10.89 -5.10
N ARG A 80 -5.10 10.33 -3.91
CA ARG A 80 -6.11 9.31 -3.61
C ARG A 80 -6.93 9.73 -2.40
N VAL A 81 -8.24 9.69 -2.54
CA VAL A 81 -9.20 10.08 -1.49
C VAL A 81 -10.01 8.85 -1.12
N PHE A 82 -10.03 8.54 0.17
CA PHE A 82 -10.76 7.41 0.74
C PHE A 82 -11.86 7.91 1.67
N ARG A 83 -13.04 7.28 1.60
CA ARG A 83 -14.16 7.53 2.50
C ARG A 83 -14.18 6.47 3.59
N VAL A 84 -14.36 6.90 4.84
CA VAL A 84 -14.59 6.00 5.98
C VAL A 84 -16.01 5.43 5.88
N LEU A 85 -16.11 4.11 5.89
CA LEU A 85 -17.39 3.41 5.89
C LEU A 85 -18.08 3.57 7.24
N LYS A 86 -19.42 3.58 7.22
CA LYS A 86 -20.20 3.48 8.46
C LYS A 86 -19.87 2.15 9.15
N PRO A 87 -19.86 2.10 10.50
CA PRO A 87 -19.72 0.85 11.23
C PRO A 87 -20.73 -0.19 10.72
N SER A 88 -20.30 -1.44 10.59
CA SER A 88 -21.21 -2.51 10.17
C SER A 88 -22.31 -2.67 11.22
N ASN A 89 -23.56 -2.61 10.76
CA ASN A 89 -24.70 -2.75 11.64
C ASN A 89 -24.88 -4.25 11.93
N ARG A 90 -24.21 -4.77 12.98
CA ARG A 90 -24.52 -6.09 13.54
C ARG A 90 -25.76 -5.92 14.43
N ARG A 91 -26.94 -6.08 13.83
CA ARG A 91 -28.14 -6.52 14.55
C ARG A 91 -28.24 -8.03 14.45
#